data_AF-A0A6L3X3U9-F1
#
_entry.id   AF-A0A6L3X3U9-F1
#
_cell.length_a   1.000
_cell.length_b   1.000
_cell.length_c   1.000
_cell.angle_alpha   90.00
_cell.angle_beta   90.00
_cell.angle_gamma   90.00
#
_symmetry.space_group_name_H-M   'P 1'
#
loop_
_entity.id
_entity.type
_entity.pdbx_description
1 polymer ?
#
loop_
_entity_poly.entity_id
_entity_poly.type
_entity_poly.pdbx_seq_one_letter_code
_entity_poly.pdbx_strand_id
1 'polypeptide(L)' 'MKSVINWFEIPVADMDRAIKFYESVMQVALRREKRAEAALAICPHEDPA' A
#
# COMPACT_ATOMS: atom_id res chain seq x y z
N MET A 1 15.39 -6.90 13.99
CA MET A 1 14.49 -6.17 14.92
C MET A 1 13.09 -6.74 14.67
N LYS A 2 12.38 -7.25 15.69
CA LYS A 2 11.07 -7.89 15.50
C LYS A 2 9.99 -6.80 15.47
N SER A 3 9.64 -6.30 14.28
CA SER A 3 8.45 -5.47 14.10
C SER A 3 7.22 -6.36 14.36
N VAL A 4 6.42 -6.05 15.40
CA VAL A 4 5.27 -6.87 15.83
C VAL A 4 4.12 -6.79 14.81
N ILE A 5 3.99 -5.66 14.11
CA ILE A 5 3.11 -5.49 12.95
C ILE A 5 3.86 -4.62 11.93
N ASN A 6 4.30 -5.21 10.83
CA ASN A 6 4.99 -4.55 9.71
C ASN A 6 4.16 -4.52 8.43
N TRP A 7 3.04 -5.24 8.39
CA TRP A 7 2.17 -5.36 7.24
C TRP A 7 0.70 -5.38 7.64
N PHE A 8 -0.12 -4.55 7.00
CA PHE A 8 -1.56 -4.58 7.11
C PHE A 8 -2.19 -4.23 5.77
N GLU A 9 -3.37 -4.76 5.51
CA GLU A 9 -4.11 -4.55 4.28
C GLU A 9 -5.40 -3.81 4.59
N ILE A 10 -5.66 -2.73 3.83
CA ILE A 10 -6.91 -1.98 3.92
C ILE A 10 -7.73 -2.30 2.68
N PRO A 11 -8.89 -2.97 2.80
CA PRO A 11 -9.78 -3.17 1.68
C PRO A 11 -10.38 -1.83 1.26
N VAL A 12 -10.43 -1.59 -0.04
CA VAL A 12 -10.98 -0.35 -0.61
C VAL A 12 -12.02 -0.70 -1.66
N ALA A 13 -13.07 0.12 -1.74
CA ALA A 13 -14.12 -0.05 -2.74
C ALA A 13 -13.67 0.38 -4.15
N ASP A 14 -12.70 1.30 -4.23
CA ASP A 14 -12.15 1.85 -5.46
C ASP A 14 -10.64 2.08 -5.29
N MET A 15 -9.84 1.32 -6.05
CA MET A 15 -8.38 1.37 -5.98
C MET A 15 -7.81 2.70 -6.48
N ASP A 16 -8.30 3.24 -7.60
CA ASP A 16 -7.75 4.47 -8.18
C ASP A 16 -8.05 5.68 -7.30
N ARG A 17 -9.23 5.71 -6.67
CA ARG A 17 -9.57 6.73 -5.67
C ARG A 17 -8.71 6.60 -4.43
N ALA A 18 -8.52 5.38 -3.92
CA ALA A 18 -7.71 5.13 -2.73
C ALA A 18 -6.25 5.53 -2.96
N ILE A 19 -5.68 5.15 -4.12
CA ILE A 19 -4.30 5.51 -4.47
C ILE A 19 -4.13 7.03 -4.47
N LYS A 20 -4.97 7.76 -5.20
CA LYS A 20 -4.90 9.24 -5.23
C LYS A 20 -5.00 9.87 -3.83
N PHE A 21 -5.87 9.34 -2.98
CA PHE A 21 -6.03 9.83 -1.61
C PHE A 21 -4.77 9.61 -0.78
N TYR A 22 -4.27 8.38 -0.72
CA TYR A 22 -3.09 8.06 0.09
C TYR A 22 -1.81 8.71 -0.45
N GLU A 23 -1.62 8.78 -1.77
CA GLU A 23 -0.49 9.51 -2.36
C GLU A 23 -0.54 11.00 -2.02
N SER A 24 -1.73 11.61 -2.04
CA SER A 24 -1.89 13.04 -1.72
C SER A 24 -1.68 13.33 -0.23
N VAL A 25 -2.23 12.48 0.65
CA VAL A 25 -2.20 12.68 2.11
C VAL A 25 -0.83 12.35 2.68
N MET A 26 -0.22 11.24 2.24
CA MET A 26 1.06 10.77 2.75
C MET A 26 2.24 11.35 1.96
N GLN A 27 1.99 12.03 0.84
CA GLN A 27 3.01 12.59 -0.05
C GLN A 27 4.05 11.55 -0.51
N VAL A 28 3.59 10.32 -0.76
CA VAL A 28 4.39 9.20 -1.26
C VAL A 28 3.81 8.68 -2.58
N ALA A 29 4.62 7.97 -3.37
CA ALA A 29 4.14 7.23 -4.52
C ALA A 29 3.84 5.78 -4.12
N LEU A 30 2.62 5.31 -4.39
CA LEU A 30 2.25 3.93 -4.08
C LEU A 30 2.70 2.99 -5.20
N ARG A 31 3.30 1.86 -4.82
CA ARG A 31 3.66 0.82 -5.78
C ARG A 31 2.41 0.01 -6.12
N ARG A 32 1.93 0.15 -7.35
CA ARG A 32 0.82 -0.65 -7.89
C ARG A 32 1.32 -2.03 -8.26
N GLU A 33 0.81 -3.06 -7.60
CA GLU A 33 1.03 -4.45 -7.97
C GLU A 33 -0.28 -5.11 -8.37
N LYS A 34 -0.33 -5.63 -9.60
CA LYS A 34 -1.46 -6.44 -10.05
C LYS A 34 -1.03 -7.90 -9.98
N ARG A 35 -1.40 -8.60 -8.91
CA ARG A 35 -1.26 -10.06 -8.83
C ARG A 35 -2.52 -10.72 -9.38
N ALA A 36 -2.40 -11.99 -9.77
CA ALA A 36 -3.50 -12.75 -10.37
C ALA A 36 -4.77 -12.79 -9.49
N GLU A 37 -4.61 -12.61 -8.18
CA GLU A 37 -5.68 -12.74 -7.18
C GLU A 37 -6.21 -11.38 -6.67
N ALA A 38 -5.44 -10.29 -6.78
CA ALA A 38 -5.86 -8.96 -6.34
C ALA A 38 -4.98 -7.83 -6.92
N ALA A 39 -5.58 -6.64 -7.03
CA ALA A 39 -4.85 -5.40 -7.22
C ALA A 39 -4.44 -4.86 -5.84
N LEU A 40 -3.14 -4.60 -5.67
CA LEU A 40 -2.54 -4.08 -4.44
C LEU A 40 -1.87 -2.74 -4.72
N ALA A 41 -1.89 -1.85 -3.73
CA ALA A 41 -1.14 -0.61 -3.72
C ALA A 41 -0.33 -0.55 -2.42
N ILE A 42 0.99 -0.66 -2.54
CA ILE A 42 1.91 -0.84 -1.40
C ILE A 42 2.61 0.48 -1.10
N CYS A 43 2.60 0.88 0.16
CA CYS A 43 3.38 2.01 0.66
C CYS A 43 4.88 1.73 0.58
N PRO A 44 5.72 2.74 0.30
CA PRO A 44 7.16 2.56 0.36
C PRO A 44 7.57 2.10 1.77
N HIS A 45 8.42 1.09 1.85
CA HIS A 45 9.01 0.58 3.08
C HIS A 45 10.50 0.34 2.87
N GLU A 46 11.28 0.39 3.96
CA GLU A 46 12.68 -0.03 3.95
C GLU A 46 12.76 -1.53 4.29
N ASP A 47 13.74 -2.22 3.70
CA ASP A 47 14.00 -3.63 4.02
C ASP A 47 15.10 -3.75 5.09
N PRO A 48 14.97 -4.71 6.05
CA PRO A 48 13.82 -5.58 6.26
C PRO A 48 12.75 -4.90 7.12
N ALA A 49 11.49 -4.89 6.65
CA ALA A 49 10.34 -4.36 7.37
C ALA A 49 9.98 -5.19 8.63
#